data_AF-A0A7S0B551-F1
#
_entry.id   AF-A0A7S0B551-F1
#
_cell.length_a   1.000
_cell.length_b   1.000
_cell.length_c   1.000
_cell.angle_alpha   90.00
_cell.angle_beta   90.00
_cell.angle_gamma   90.00
#
_symmetry.space_group_name_H-M   'P 1'
#
loop_
_entity.id
_entity.type
_entity.pdbx_description
1 polymer ?
#
loop_
_entity_poly.entity_id
_entity_poly.type
_entity_poly.pdbx_seq_one_letter_code
_entity_poly.pdbx_strand_id
1 'polypeptide(L)'
;VLKKEQQDDDHKKEYCAKQFDTSDDKKKALEREVSDEETAIATTKDALQTTAEEMAALEAAIKDLDKSVAEATETRKEEHAEYKELMASDAAAKELLAFAKNRLNKFYNPKLYKAPAKAELSAEDGIYSSMGGEVPTPAPSGIAGTGITAL
;
A
#
# COMPACT_ATOMS: atom_id res chain seq x y z
N VAL A 1 -11.75 -98.08 1.78
CA VAL A 1 -10.68 -97.15 1.37
C VAL A 1 -11.18 -96.25 0.24
N LEU A 2 -11.44 -96.76 -0.96
CA LEU A 2 -11.95 -96.00 -2.12
C LEU A 2 -13.15 -95.07 -1.86
N LYS A 3 -14.18 -95.55 -1.13
CA LYS A 3 -15.37 -94.72 -0.85
C LYS A 3 -15.06 -93.49 0.04
N LYS A 4 -14.05 -93.61 0.92
CA LYS A 4 -13.62 -92.51 1.79
C LYS A 4 -12.79 -91.49 1.01
N GLU A 5 -11.89 -91.97 0.15
CA GLU A 5 -11.15 -91.12 -0.80
C GLU A 5 -12.10 -90.31 -1.69
N GLN A 6 -13.14 -90.94 -2.22
CA GLN A 6 -14.12 -90.25 -3.07
C GLN A 6 -14.81 -89.09 -2.33
N GLN A 7 -15.21 -89.31 -1.08
CA GLN A 7 -15.81 -88.26 -0.24
C GLN A 7 -14.83 -87.14 0.06
N ASP A 8 -13.57 -87.48 0.38
CA ASP A 8 -12.53 -86.48 0.64
C ASP A 8 -12.23 -85.65 -0.62
N ASP A 9 -12.25 -86.26 -1.80
CA ASP A 9 -12.04 -85.58 -3.08
C ASP A 9 -13.24 -84.70 -3.46
N ASP A 10 -14.47 -85.15 -3.25
CA ASP A 10 -15.67 -84.34 -3.45
C ASP A 10 -15.67 -83.11 -2.53
N HIS A 11 -15.29 -83.28 -1.26
CA HIS A 11 -15.13 -82.17 -0.32
C HIS A 11 -14.03 -81.19 -0.74
N LYS A 12 -12.87 -81.68 -1.20
CA LYS A 12 -11.79 -80.82 -1.71
C LYS A 12 -12.23 -80.06 -2.95
N LYS A 13 -12.96 -80.70 -3.87
CA LYS A 13 -13.47 -80.07 -5.08
C LYS A 13 -14.41 -78.92 -4.73
N GLU A 14 -15.35 -79.16 -3.81
CA GLU A 14 -16.26 -78.11 -3.33
C GLU A 14 -15.52 -76.98 -2.62
N TYR A 15 -14.51 -77.31 -1.79
CA TYR A 15 -13.65 -76.31 -1.15
C TYR A 15 -12.92 -75.45 -2.18
N CYS A 16 -12.28 -76.07 -3.19
CA CYS A 16 -11.58 -75.34 -4.25
C CYS A 16 -12.53 -74.45 -5.05
N ALA A 17 -13.73 -74.92 -5.40
CA ALA A 17 -14.73 -74.11 -6.10
C ALA A 17 -15.10 -72.86 -5.28
N LYS A 18 -15.41 -73.03 -3.99
CA LYS A 18 -15.71 -71.91 -3.08
C LYS A 18 -14.55 -70.92 -2.94
N GLN A 19 -13.31 -71.41 -2.88
CA GLN A 19 -12.13 -70.55 -2.81
C GLN A 19 -11.92 -69.77 -4.12
N PHE A 20 -12.17 -70.37 -5.27
CA PHE A 20 -12.11 -69.67 -6.56
C PHE A 20 -13.18 -68.60 -6.66
N ASP A 21 -14.43 -68.90 -6.29
CA ASP A 21 -15.51 -67.90 -6.29
C ASP A 21 -15.17 -66.72 -5.37
N THR A 22 -14.70 -67.01 -4.14
CA THR A 22 -14.27 -65.97 -3.19
C THR A 22 -13.10 -65.13 -3.73
N SER A 23 -12.17 -65.77 -4.44
CA SER A 23 -11.00 -65.08 -5.01
C SER A 23 -11.40 -64.20 -6.20
N ASP A 24 -12.33 -64.66 -7.03
CA ASP A 24 -12.86 -63.91 -8.17
C ASP A 24 -13.66 -62.69 -7.70
N ASP A 25 -14.48 -62.85 -6.65
CA ASP A 25 -15.21 -61.74 -6.03
C ASP A 25 -14.25 -60.69 -5.44
N LYS A 26 -13.20 -61.12 -4.74
CA LYS A 26 -12.16 -60.22 -4.21
C LYS A 26 -11.41 -59.51 -5.33
N LYS A 27 -11.07 -60.23 -6.39
CA LYS A 27 -10.42 -59.64 -7.56
C LYS A 27 -11.28 -58.54 -8.16
N LYS A 28 -12.57 -58.81 -8.40
CA LYS A 28 -13.52 -57.81 -8.92
C LYS A 28 -13.69 -56.62 -7.99
N ALA A 29 -13.68 -56.83 -6.68
CA ALA A 29 -13.74 -55.74 -5.71
C ALA A 29 -12.49 -54.84 -5.81
N LEU A 30 -11.29 -55.44 -5.82
CA LEU A 30 -10.04 -54.72 -5.96
C LEU A 30 -9.92 -53.99 -7.31
N GLU A 31 -10.37 -54.60 -8.40
CA GLU A 31 -10.39 -53.94 -9.72
C GLU A 31 -11.29 -52.70 -9.75
N ARG A 32 -12.42 -52.73 -9.03
CA ARG A 32 -13.28 -51.55 -8.87
C ARG A 32 -12.62 -50.49 -8.01
N GLU A 33 -12.04 -50.87 -6.86
CA GLU A 33 -11.31 -49.93 -5.99
C GLU A 33 -10.16 -49.25 -6.73
N VAL A 34 -9.41 -49.98 -7.56
CA VAL A 34 -8.35 -49.41 -8.40
C VAL A 34 -8.93 -48.41 -9.40
N SER A 35 -10.03 -48.75 -10.08
CA SER A 35 -10.69 -47.83 -11.03
C SER A 35 -11.20 -46.55 -10.36
N ASP A 36 -11.75 -46.67 -9.15
CA ASP A 36 -12.23 -45.53 -8.37
C ASP A 36 -11.05 -44.63 -7.95
N GLU A 37 -9.95 -45.22 -7.48
CA GLU A 37 -8.73 -44.50 -7.10
C GLU A 37 -8.06 -43.81 -8.30
N GLU A 38 -8.01 -44.46 -9.46
CA GLU A 38 -7.50 -43.84 -10.70
C GLU A 38 -8.31 -42.60 -11.08
N THR A 39 -9.64 -42.66 -10.92
CA THR A 39 -10.54 -41.52 -11.18
C THR A 39 -10.32 -40.39 -10.17
N ALA A 40 -10.14 -40.74 -8.89
CA ALA A 40 -9.83 -39.78 -7.83
C ALA A 40 -8.49 -39.08 -8.06
N ILE A 41 -7.46 -39.82 -8.48
CA ILE A 41 -6.14 -39.29 -8.84
C ILE A 41 -6.25 -38.32 -10.02
N ALA A 42 -6.98 -38.67 -11.07
CA ALA A 42 -7.18 -37.79 -12.22
C ALA A 42 -7.86 -36.47 -11.81
N THR A 43 -8.97 -36.57 -11.08
CA THR A 43 -9.70 -35.39 -10.56
C THR A 43 -8.81 -34.50 -9.69
N THR A 44 -8.00 -35.11 -8.82
CA THR A 44 -7.09 -34.38 -7.93
C THR A 44 -5.97 -33.68 -8.72
N LYS A 45 -5.45 -34.29 -9.78
CA LYS A 45 -4.45 -33.67 -10.66
C LYS A 45 -5.02 -32.45 -11.38
N ASP A 46 -6.25 -32.53 -11.88
CA ASP A 46 -6.91 -31.41 -12.55
C ASP A 46 -7.16 -30.24 -11.57
N ALA A 47 -7.58 -30.56 -10.35
CA ALA A 47 -7.72 -29.56 -9.28
C ALA A 47 -6.38 -28.91 -8.91
N LEU A 48 -5.31 -29.69 -8.78
CA LEU A 48 -3.95 -29.18 -8.52
C LEU A 48 -3.47 -28.25 -9.63
N GLN A 49 -3.71 -28.58 -10.89
CA GLN A 49 -3.37 -27.73 -12.01
C GLN A 49 -4.13 -26.39 -11.93
N THR A 50 -5.44 -26.45 -11.69
CA THR A 50 -6.29 -25.26 -11.55
C THR A 50 -5.78 -24.35 -10.41
N THR A 51 -5.50 -24.93 -9.24
CA THR A 51 -4.95 -24.18 -8.11
C THR A 51 -3.59 -23.58 -8.42
N ALA A 52 -2.71 -24.27 -9.16
CA ALA A 52 -1.41 -23.72 -9.56
C ALA A 52 -1.56 -22.52 -10.50
N GLU A 53 -2.50 -22.57 -11.45
CA GLU A 53 -2.82 -21.46 -12.35
C GLU A 53 -3.38 -20.25 -11.58
N GLU A 54 -4.29 -20.49 -10.62
CA GLU A 54 -4.83 -19.45 -9.74
C GLU A 54 -3.74 -18.80 -8.88
N MET A 55 -2.82 -19.60 -8.32
CA MET A 55 -1.67 -19.08 -7.55
C MET A 55 -0.79 -18.17 -8.40
N ALA A 56 -0.46 -18.59 -9.63
CA ALA A 56 0.35 -17.79 -10.54
C ALA A 56 -0.36 -16.46 -10.92
N ALA A 57 -1.67 -16.50 -11.14
CA ALA A 57 -2.47 -15.31 -11.42
C ALA A 57 -2.49 -14.35 -10.21
N LEU A 58 -2.64 -14.86 -8.99
CA LEU A 58 -2.59 -14.06 -7.77
C LEU A 58 -1.22 -13.42 -7.54
N GLU A 59 -0.13 -14.16 -7.76
CA GLU A 59 1.22 -13.61 -7.66
C GLU A 59 1.47 -12.47 -8.64
N ALA A 60 0.97 -12.59 -9.88
CA ALA A 60 1.05 -11.51 -10.86
C ALA A 60 0.25 -10.28 -10.41
N ALA A 61 -0.99 -10.49 -9.97
CA ALA A 61 -1.86 -9.41 -9.49
C ALA A 61 -1.27 -8.66 -8.28
N ILE A 62 -0.60 -9.37 -7.36
CA ILE A 62 0.08 -8.76 -6.20
C ILE A 62 1.24 -7.88 -6.67
N LYS A 63 2.07 -8.34 -7.61
CA LYS A 63 3.19 -7.55 -8.14
C LYS A 63 2.70 -6.28 -8.84
N ASP A 64 1.62 -6.38 -9.60
CA ASP A 64 1.01 -5.23 -10.27
C ASP A 64 0.42 -4.25 -9.25
N LEU A 65 -0.22 -4.76 -8.19
CA LEU A 65 -0.73 -3.94 -7.10
C LEU A 65 0.39 -3.21 -6.34
N ASP A 66 1.48 -3.90 -6.00
CA ASP A 66 2.63 -3.31 -5.32
C ASP A 66 3.23 -2.16 -6.14
N LYS A 67 3.35 -2.35 -7.46
CA LYS A 67 3.79 -1.31 -8.38
C LYS A 67 2.82 -0.12 -8.38
N SER A 68 1.52 -0.37 -8.51
CA SER A 68 0.50 0.69 -8.52
C SER A 68 0.49 1.50 -7.22
N VAL A 69 0.65 0.83 -6.08
CA VAL A 69 0.72 1.50 -4.77
C VAL A 69 1.98 2.35 -4.65
N ALA A 70 3.12 1.86 -5.13
CA ALA A 70 4.36 2.63 -5.15
C ALA A 70 4.25 3.89 -6.02
N GLU A 71 3.76 3.74 -7.26
CA GLU A 71 3.55 4.85 -8.19
C GLU A 71 2.58 5.89 -7.61
N ALA A 72 1.42 5.45 -7.10
CA ALA A 72 0.44 6.34 -6.48
C ALA A 72 1.00 7.05 -5.23
N THR A 73 1.92 6.42 -4.50
CA THR A 73 2.57 7.03 -3.33
C THR A 73 3.54 8.12 -3.74
N GLU A 74 4.33 7.90 -4.78
CA GLU A 74 5.24 8.93 -5.31
C GLU A 74 4.46 10.12 -5.88
N THR A 75 3.43 9.88 -6.70
CA THR A 75 2.57 10.95 -7.21
C THR A 75 1.98 11.80 -6.09
N ARG A 76 1.46 11.18 -5.02
CA ARG A 76 0.93 11.95 -3.87
C ARG A 76 1.99 12.78 -3.15
N LYS A 77 3.25 12.31 -3.08
CA LYS A 77 4.34 13.09 -2.48
C LYS A 77 4.70 14.30 -3.34
N GLU A 78 4.80 14.10 -4.65
CA GLU A 78 5.07 15.16 -5.63
C GLU A 78 3.96 16.22 -5.60
N GLU A 79 2.71 15.80 -5.77
CA GLU A 79 1.54 16.70 -5.73
C GLU A 79 1.45 17.48 -4.41
N HIS A 80 1.77 16.84 -3.28
CA HIS A 80 1.76 17.50 -1.98
C HIS A 80 2.91 18.50 -1.81
N ALA A 81 4.08 18.22 -2.37
CA ALA A 81 5.20 19.17 -2.38
C ALA A 81 4.85 20.41 -3.23
N GLU A 82 4.34 20.20 -4.44
CA GLU A 82 3.87 21.27 -5.33
C GLU A 82 2.75 22.09 -4.69
N TYR A 83 1.78 21.43 -4.05
CA TYR A 83 0.70 22.10 -3.34
C TYR A 83 1.22 23.02 -2.23
N LYS A 84 2.19 22.55 -1.43
CA LYS A 84 2.80 23.37 -0.38
C LYS A 84 3.53 24.59 -0.93
N GLU A 85 4.30 24.40 -1.99
CA GLU A 85 5.02 25.50 -2.64
C GLU A 85 4.04 26.53 -3.22
N LEU A 86 3.02 26.07 -3.95
CA LEU A 86 1.99 26.93 -4.51
C LEU A 86 1.27 27.73 -3.43
N MET A 87 0.84 27.07 -2.34
CA MET A 87 0.15 27.74 -1.25
C MET A 87 1.03 28.76 -0.52
N ALA A 88 2.34 28.48 -0.37
CA ALA A 88 3.29 29.44 0.21
C ALA A 88 3.49 30.65 -0.71
N SER A 89 3.66 30.41 -2.01
CA SER A 89 3.78 31.47 -3.03
C SER A 89 2.53 32.35 -3.09
N ASP A 90 1.34 31.75 -3.12
CA ASP A 90 0.07 32.47 -3.15
C ASP A 90 -0.17 33.29 -1.88
N ALA A 91 0.20 32.74 -0.71
CA ALA A 91 0.15 33.49 0.55
C ALA A 91 1.10 34.70 0.50
N ALA A 92 2.35 34.50 0.06
CA ALA A 92 3.30 35.59 -0.09
C ALA A 92 2.81 36.66 -1.09
N ALA A 93 2.27 36.25 -2.24
CA ALA A 93 1.72 37.16 -3.25
C ALA A 93 0.55 37.99 -2.69
N LYS A 94 -0.36 37.37 -1.92
CA LYS A 94 -1.45 38.09 -1.23
C LYS A 94 -0.92 39.14 -0.26
N GLU A 95 0.08 38.79 0.54
CA GLU A 95 0.71 39.73 1.48
C GLU A 95 1.41 40.88 0.75
N LEU A 96 2.12 40.59 -0.35
CA LEU A 96 2.75 41.61 -1.20
C LEU A 96 1.73 42.59 -1.77
N LEU A 97 0.59 42.10 -2.26
CA LEU A 97 -0.50 42.94 -2.76
C LEU A 97 -1.11 43.78 -1.62
N ALA A 98 -1.29 43.21 -0.44
CA ALA A 98 -1.78 43.94 0.74
C ALA A 98 -0.80 45.05 1.15
N PHE A 99 0.51 44.77 1.14
CA PHE A 99 1.55 45.75 1.40
C PHE A 99 1.54 46.87 0.37
N ALA A 100 1.51 46.55 -0.93
CA ALA A 100 1.46 47.53 -2.00
C ALA A 100 0.22 48.44 -1.87
N LYS A 101 -0.95 47.85 -1.59
CA LYS A 101 -2.20 48.59 -1.31
C LYS A 101 -2.04 49.53 -0.11
N ASN A 102 -1.46 49.06 0.99
CA ASN A 102 -1.22 49.90 2.17
C ASN A 102 -0.23 51.03 1.85
N ARG A 103 0.82 50.77 1.07
CA ARG A 103 1.78 51.78 0.63
C ARG A 103 1.12 52.86 -0.24
N LEU A 104 0.23 52.48 -1.16
CA LEU A 104 -0.54 53.43 -1.98
C LEU A 104 -1.48 54.29 -1.12
N ASN A 105 -2.12 53.71 -0.09
CA ASN A 105 -2.95 54.48 0.84
C ASN A 105 -2.16 55.60 1.53
N LYS A 106 -0.86 55.43 1.80
CA LYS A 106 -0.01 56.49 2.39
C LYS A 106 -0.05 57.79 1.58
N PHE A 107 -0.10 57.69 0.25
CA PHE A 107 -0.05 58.84 -0.66
C PHE A 107 -1.44 59.29 -1.10
N TYR A 108 -2.34 58.35 -1.38
CA TYR A 108 -3.63 58.65 -2.01
C TYR A 108 -4.80 58.69 -1.02
N ASN A 109 -4.75 57.93 0.08
CA ASN A 109 -5.81 57.84 1.08
C ASN A 109 -5.26 57.79 2.53
N PRO A 110 -4.65 58.88 3.05
CA PRO A 110 -3.87 58.84 4.29
C PRO A 110 -4.64 58.33 5.52
N LYS A 111 -5.97 58.50 5.56
CA LYS A 111 -6.83 58.00 6.65
C LYS A 111 -6.89 56.48 6.74
N LEU A 112 -6.59 55.76 5.66
CA LEU A 112 -6.60 54.29 5.59
C LEU A 112 -5.20 53.67 5.65
N TYR A 113 -4.15 54.48 5.81
CA TYR A 113 -2.78 53.99 5.94
C TYR A 113 -2.55 53.37 7.32
N LYS A 114 -2.02 52.15 7.33
CA LYS A 114 -1.54 51.48 8.54
C LYS A 114 -0.02 51.57 8.58
N ALA A 115 0.53 52.25 9.58
CA ALA A 115 1.97 52.28 9.77
C ALA A 115 2.49 50.86 10.11
N PRO A 116 3.68 50.47 9.60
CA PRO A 116 4.30 49.22 10.02
C PRO A 116 4.51 49.25 11.55
N ALA A 117 4.43 48.08 12.18
CA ALA A 117 4.76 47.95 13.58
C ALA A 117 6.19 48.47 13.81
N LYS A 118 6.39 49.26 14.87
CA LYS A 118 7.74 49.67 15.24
C LYS A 118 8.50 48.41 15.64
N ALA A 119 9.73 48.27 15.15
CA ALA A 119 10.61 47.22 15.64
C ALA A 119 10.74 47.40 17.16
N GLU A 120 10.36 46.39 17.94
CA GLU A 120 10.61 46.39 19.38
C GLU A 120 12.11 46.13 19.57
N LEU A 121 12.81 47.18 20.03
CA LEU A 121 14.20 47.06 20.46
C LEU A 121 14.21 46.21 21.74
N SER A 122 15.20 45.33 21.89
CA SER A 122 15.44 44.67 23.18
C SER A 122 15.66 45.71 24.27
N ALA A 123 15.42 45.37 25.53
CA ALA A 123 15.60 46.29 26.64
C ALA A 123 17.03 46.88 26.67
N GLU A 124 18.04 46.07 26.33
CA GLU A 124 19.43 46.51 26.22
C GLU A 124 19.65 47.51 25.06
N ASP A 125 19.07 47.23 23.89
CA ASP A 125 19.18 48.08 22.70
C ASP A 125 18.41 49.40 22.87
N GLY A 126 17.28 49.36 23.58
CA GLY A 126 16.52 50.55 23.94
C GLY A 126 17.29 51.49 24.86
N ILE A 127 17.99 50.94 25.87
CA ILE A 127 18.86 51.72 26.77
C ILE A 127 20.05 52.28 25.98
N TYR A 128 20.71 51.47 25.15
CA TYR A 128 21.86 51.88 24.36
C TYR A 128 21.51 53.02 23.38
N SER A 129 20.35 52.92 22.71
CA SER A 129 19.83 53.98 21.84
C SER A 129 19.48 55.26 22.60
N SER A 130 18.87 55.13 23.79
CA SER A 130 18.52 56.29 24.62
C SER A 130 19.74 57.07 25.15
N MET A 131 20.89 56.40 25.24
CA MET A 131 22.17 56.98 25.66
C MET A 131 23.00 57.51 24.47
N GLY A 132 22.41 57.58 23.27
CA GLY A 132 23.04 58.13 22.07
C GLY A 132 23.86 57.13 21.25
N GLY A 133 23.80 55.83 21.57
CA GLY A 133 24.40 54.77 20.78
C GLY A 133 23.55 54.41 19.55
N GLU A 134 24.18 54.07 18.43
CA GLU A 134 23.47 53.63 17.22
C GLU A 134 23.33 52.10 17.24
N VAL A 135 22.08 51.61 17.36
CA VAL A 135 21.78 50.17 17.31
C VAL A 135 21.77 49.76 15.83
N PRO A 136 22.55 48.73 15.42
CA PRO A 136 22.53 48.25 14.04
C PRO A 136 21.12 47.76 13.68
N THR A 137 20.48 48.38 12.70
CA THR A 137 19.22 47.89 12.16
C THR A 137 19.49 46.54 11.48
N PRO A 138 18.82 45.44 11.87
CA PRO A 138 18.98 44.17 11.17
C PRO A 138 18.66 44.39 9.69
N ALA A 139 19.49 43.79 8.82
CA ALA A 139 19.26 43.84 7.37
C ALA A 139 17.81 43.41 7.11
N PRO A 140 17.05 44.16 6.28
CA PRO A 140 15.64 43.86 6.08
C PRO A 140 15.50 42.44 5.53
N SER A 141 15.00 41.53 6.36
CA SER A 141 14.52 40.23 5.92
C SER A 141 13.16 40.45 5.24
N GLY A 142 13.11 40.24 3.92
CA GLY A 142 11.91 40.48 3.13
C GLY A 142 11.68 41.95 2.74
N ILE A 143 10.50 42.27 2.18
CA ILE A 143 10.17 43.64 1.78
C ILE A 143 10.14 44.55 3.02
N ALA A 144 11.21 45.33 3.21
CA ALA A 144 11.38 46.43 4.17
C ALA A 144 10.49 46.38 5.42
N GLY A 145 10.81 45.50 6.37
CA GLY A 145 10.23 45.52 7.72
C GLY A 145 8.79 44.99 7.84
N THR A 146 8.31 44.27 6.84
CA THR A 146 6.96 43.66 6.84
C THR A 146 6.95 42.19 7.22
N GLY A 147 8.12 41.54 7.32
CA GLY A 147 8.23 40.09 7.51
C GLY A 147 7.82 39.27 6.28
N ILE A 148 7.46 39.91 5.15
CA ILE A 148 7.12 39.23 3.90
C ILE A 148 8.41 38.81 3.22
N THR A 149 8.76 37.52 3.31
CA THR A 149 9.90 36.92 2.61
C THR A 149 9.78 37.19 1.11
N ALA A 150 10.83 37.76 0.51
CA ALA A 150 10.96 37.79 -0.94
C ALA A 150 11.14 36.35 -1.42
N LEU A 151 10.37 35.97 -2.44
CA LEU A 151 10.54 34.71 -3.18
C LEU A 151 11.98 34.58 -3.68
#